data_AF-A0A857C8I2-F1
#
_entry.id   AF-A0A857C8I2-F1
#
_cell.length_a   1.000
_cell.length_b   1.000
_cell.length_c   1.000
_cell.angle_alpha   90.00
_cell.angle_beta   90.00
_cell.angle_gamma   90.00
#
_symmetry.space_group_name_H-M   'P 1'
#
loop_
_entity.id
_entity.type
_entity.pdbx_description
1 polymer ?
#
loop_
_entity_poly.entity_id
_entity_poly.type
_entity_poly.pdbx_seq_one_letter_code
_entity_poly.pdbx_strand_id
1 'polypeptide(L)'
;MDGKVLARIAAIIFVAVAITATIIEMTREETAAPVPAAPAIQSPVDPLRTEQRRCQGLGEAAANDAECLRVWSQTRDRFLGRTPAPATPAPNERP
;
A
#
# COMPACT_ATOMS: atom_id res chain seq x y z
N MET A 1 6.44 14.62 -41.22
CA MET A 1 6.65 15.16 -39.86
C MET A 1 8.02 15.81 -39.84
N ASP A 2 8.11 17.07 -39.41
CA ASP A 2 9.38 17.79 -39.33
C ASP A 2 10.38 17.05 -38.44
N GLY A 3 11.46 16.52 -39.03
CA GLY A 3 12.51 15.81 -38.29
C GLY A 3 13.14 16.66 -37.18
N LYS A 4 13.07 17.99 -37.31
CA LYS A 4 13.46 18.95 -36.28
C LYS A 4 12.58 18.91 -35.04
N VAL A 5 11.27 18.65 -35.20
CA VAL A 5 10.33 18.51 -34.09
C VAL A 5 10.58 17.19 -33.35
N LEU A 6 10.81 16.11 -34.10
CA LEU A 6 11.14 14.80 -33.52
C LEU A 6 12.46 14.85 -32.72
N ALA A 7 13.49 15.49 -33.25
CA ALA A 7 14.77 15.67 -32.55
C ALA A 7 14.61 16.47 -31.25
N ARG A 8 13.77 17.52 -31.26
CA ARG A 8 13.47 18.32 -30.06
C ARG A 8 12.73 17.50 -29.00
N ILE A 9 11.75 16.71 -29.40
CA ILE A 9 11.01 15.84 -28.48
C ILE A 9 11.96 14.84 -27.82
N ALA A 10 12.81 14.19 -28.59
CA ALA A 10 13.79 13.24 -28.07
C ALA A 10 14.76 13.90 -27.06
N ALA A 11 15.25 15.11 -27.37
CA ALA A 11 16.12 15.87 -26.48
C ALA A 11 15.42 16.23 -25.16
N ILE A 12 14.16 16.67 -25.21
CA ILE A 12 13.38 17.01 -24.01
C ILE A 12 13.17 15.79 -23.12
N ILE A 13 12.80 14.64 -23.71
CA ILE A 13 12.60 13.40 -22.96
C ILE A 13 13.91 12.97 -22.28
N PHE A 14 15.03 13.02 -23.00
CA PHE A 14 16.33 12.66 -22.44
C PHE A 14 16.72 13.56 -21.26
N VAL A 15 16.53 14.87 -21.39
CA VAL A 15 16.79 15.82 -20.30
C VAL A 15 15.87 15.55 -19.09
N ALA A 16 14.59 15.28 -19.31
CA ALA A 16 13.65 14.96 -18.23
C ALA A 16 14.04 13.67 -17.48
N VAL A 17 14.46 12.63 -18.20
CA VAL A 17 14.95 11.38 -17.60
C VAL A 17 16.25 11.62 -16.81
N ALA A 18 17.19 12.39 -17.36
CA ALA A 18 18.44 12.73 -16.67
C ALA A 18 18.17 13.49 -15.36
N ILE A 19 17.29 14.49 -15.36
CA ILE A 19 16.92 15.24 -14.16
C ILE A 19 16.28 14.31 -13.12
N THR A 20 15.33 13.46 -13.52
CA THR A 20 14.68 12.52 -12.61
C THR A 20 15.69 11.56 -11.97
N ALA A 21 16.64 11.05 -12.76
CA ALA A 21 17.71 10.18 -12.25
C ALA A 21 18.61 10.92 -11.24
N THR A 22 19.00 12.16 -11.52
CA THR A 22 19.82 12.96 -10.59
C THR A 22 19.12 13.22 -9.25
N ILE A 23 17.81 13.48 -9.28
CA ILE A 23 17.01 13.66 -8.06
C ILE A 23 17.01 12.36 -7.23
N ILE A 24 16.78 11.21 -7.89
CA ILE A 24 16.79 9.91 -7.21
C ILE A 24 18.15 9.62 -6.59
N GLU A 25 19.24 9.84 -7.32
CA GLU A 25 20.61 9.63 -6.83
C GLU A 25 20.88 10.48 -5.58
N MET A 26 20.51 11.77 -5.60
CA MET A 26 20.66 12.67 -4.46
C MET A 26 19.82 12.23 -3.24
N THR A 27 18.56 11.81 -3.45
CA THR A 27 17.72 11.30 -2.35
C THR A 27 18.24 9.96 -1.79
N ARG A 28 18.94 9.18 -2.62
CA ARG A 28 19.50 7.88 -2.23
C ARG A 28 20.75 8.03 -1.37
N GLU A 29 21.60 9.04 -1.62
CA GLU A 29 22.70 9.39 -0.71
C GLU A 29 22.17 9.83 0.67
N GLU A 30 21.06 10.57 0.72
CA GLU A 30 20.40 10.92 2.00
C GLU A 30 19.80 9.70 2.73
N THR A 31 19.33 8.70 1.98
CA THR A 31 18.73 7.46 2.53
C THR A 31 19.77 6.42 2.94
N ALA A 32 21.07 6.65 2.68
CA ALA A 32 22.14 5.71 3.04
C ALA A 32 22.46 5.69 4.55
N ALA A 33 21.79 6.50 5.37
CA ALA A 33 21.72 6.26 6.80
C ALA A 33 20.60 5.23 7.07
N PRO A 34 20.92 4.02 7.58
CA PRO A 34 19.89 3.10 8.04
C PRO A 34 19.09 3.81 9.12
N VAL A 35 17.83 4.15 8.84
CA VAL A 35 16.91 4.63 9.87
C VAL A 35 16.88 3.54 10.94
N PRO A 36 17.22 3.83 12.21
CA PRO A 36 17.06 2.86 13.29
C PRO A 36 15.61 2.38 13.25
N ALA A 37 15.41 1.08 13.03
CA ALA A 37 14.08 0.51 13.04
C ALA A 37 13.42 0.93 14.36
N ALA A 38 12.39 1.77 14.28
CA ALA A 38 11.61 2.15 15.45
C ALA A 38 11.20 0.86 16.16
N PRO A 39 11.26 0.79 17.51
CA PRO A 39 10.92 -0.41 18.23
C PRO A 39 9.56 -0.89 17.72
N ALA A 40 9.51 -2.12 17.22
CA ALA A 40 8.26 -2.73 16.82
C ALA A 40 7.38 -2.75 18.06
N ILE A 41 6.48 -1.78 18.18
CA ILE A 41 5.38 -1.86 19.13
C ILE A 41 4.71 -3.17 18.77
N GLN A 42 4.88 -4.17 19.64
CA GLN A 42 4.16 -5.42 19.56
C GLN A 42 2.70 -5.07 19.80
N SER A 43 2.05 -4.60 18.74
CA SER A 43 0.61 -4.46 18.74
C SER A 43 0.07 -5.83 19.11
N PRO A 44 -0.83 -5.91 20.10
CA PRO A 44 -1.46 -7.17 20.45
C PRO A 44 -1.91 -7.84 19.17
N VAL A 45 -1.65 -9.15 19.04
CA VAL A 45 -1.91 -9.94 17.82
C VAL A 45 -3.29 -9.57 17.30
N ASP A 46 -3.32 -8.70 16.30
CA ASP A 46 -4.58 -8.13 15.85
C ASP A 46 -5.24 -9.19 14.98
N PRO A 47 -6.35 -9.82 15.41
CA PRO A 47 -7.03 -10.84 14.60
C PRO A 47 -7.38 -10.29 13.21
N LEU A 48 -7.57 -8.97 13.10
CA LEU A 48 -7.83 -8.28 11.85
C LEU A 48 -6.67 -8.39 10.86
N ARG A 49 -5.41 -8.39 11.33
CA ARG A 49 -4.23 -8.55 10.45
C ARG A 49 -4.14 -9.95 9.85
N THR A 50 -4.60 -10.97 10.57
CA THR A 50 -4.62 -12.34 10.05
C THR A 50 -5.66 -12.46 8.94
N GLU A 51 -6.87 -11.93 9.16
CA GLU A 51 -7.92 -11.93 8.13
C GLU A 51 -7.56 -11.04 6.93
N GLN A 52 -6.94 -9.88 7.14
CA GLN A 52 -6.42 -9.06 6.05
C GLN A 52 -5.43 -9.84 5.16
N ARG A 53 -4.50 -10.60 5.76
CA ARG A 53 -3.54 -11.41 5.00
C ARG A 53 -4.22 -12.52 4.21
N ARG A 54 -5.24 -13.16 4.79
CA ARG A 54 -6.08 -14.15 4.08
C ARG A 54 -6.72 -13.53 2.84
N CYS A 55 -7.35 -12.36 3.00
CA CYS A 55 -7.99 -11.64 1.91
C CYS A 55 -7.00 -11.11 0.86
N GLN A 56 -5.80 -10.70 1.27
CA GLN A 56 -4.73 -10.33 0.33
C GLN A 56 -4.29 -11.53 -0.53
N GLY A 57 -4.23 -12.72 0.04
CA GLY A 57 -3.91 -13.95 -0.70
C GLY A 57 -4.92 -14.31 -1.80
N LEU A 58 -6.17 -13.84 -1.69
CA LEU A 58 -7.21 -14.02 -2.69
C LEU A 58 -7.10 -13.02 -3.86
N GLY A 59 -6.38 -11.90 -3.67
CA GLY A 59 -6.19 -10.88 -4.70
C GLY A 59 -7.51 -10.27 -5.18
N GLU A 60 -7.73 -10.23 -6.49
CA GLU A 60 -8.96 -9.68 -7.09
C GLU A 60 -10.22 -10.41 -6.60
N ALA A 61 -10.15 -11.72 -6.34
CA ALA A 61 -11.31 -12.49 -5.88
C ALA A 61 -11.88 -11.98 -4.55
N ALA A 62 -11.05 -11.36 -3.70
CA ALA A 62 -11.50 -10.74 -2.46
C ALA A 62 -12.45 -9.54 -2.69
N ALA A 63 -12.42 -8.90 -3.85
CA ALA A 63 -13.34 -7.80 -4.18
C ALA A 63 -14.80 -8.27 -4.31
N ASN A 64 -15.00 -9.57 -4.57
CA ASN A 64 -16.32 -10.19 -4.67
C ASN A 64 -16.69 -11.01 -3.41
N ASP A 65 -15.81 -11.05 -2.40
CA ASP A 65 -16.03 -11.80 -1.15
C ASP A 65 -16.56 -10.89 -0.04
N ALA A 66 -17.76 -11.19 0.45
CA ALA A 66 -18.43 -10.38 1.46
C ALA A 66 -17.67 -10.30 2.80
N GLU A 67 -16.95 -11.36 3.18
CA GLU A 67 -16.15 -11.41 4.40
C GLU A 67 -14.93 -10.50 4.25
N CYS A 68 -14.26 -10.53 3.11
CA CYS A 68 -13.12 -9.66 2.82
C CYS A 68 -13.49 -8.18 2.74
N LEU A 69 -14.64 -7.85 2.15
CA LEU A 69 -15.18 -6.50 2.15
C LEU A 69 -15.43 -5.99 3.59
N ARG A 70 -15.95 -6.86 4.47
CA ARG A 70 -16.15 -6.52 5.89
C ARG A 70 -14.81 -6.25 6.59
N VAL A 71 -13.82 -7.12 6.42
CA VAL A 71 -12.48 -6.97 7.01
C VAL A 71 -11.82 -5.66 6.59
N TRP A 72 -11.89 -5.27 5.32
CA TRP A 72 -11.36 -3.99 4.85
C TRP A 72 -12.09 -2.79 5.44
N SER A 73 -13.42 -2.82 5.53
CA SER A 73 -14.19 -1.75 6.16
C SER A 73 -13.78 -1.54 7.62
N GLN A 74 -13.63 -2.63 8.38
CA GLN A 74 -13.23 -2.60 9.79
C GLN A 74 -11.78 -2.10 9.96
N THR A 75 -10.90 -2.44 9.02
CA THR A 75 -9.51 -1.97 9.01
C THR A 75 -9.43 -0.47 8.77
N ARG A 76 -10.18 0.00 7.77
CA ARG A 76 -10.28 1.42 7.45
C ARG A 76 -10.84 2.21 8.62
N ASP A 77 -11.92 1.72 9.22
CA ASP A 77 -12.59 2.40 10.32
C ASP A 77 -11.66 2.51 11.55
N ARG A 78 -10.90 1.44 11.87
CA ARG A 78 -9.85 1.48 12.90
C ARG A 78 -8.74 2.48 12.57
N PHE A 79 -8.26 2.51 11.33
CA PHE A 79 -7.24 3.47 10.90
C PHE A 79 -7.72 4.92 11.03
N LEU A 80 -9.01 5.17 10.72
CA LEU A 80 -9.65 6.48 10.86
C LEU A 80 -10.05 6.80 12.32
N GLY A 81 -9.72 5.94 13.30
CA GLY A 81 -10.13 6.12 14.69
C GLY A 81 -11.64 6.00 14.93
N ARG A 82 -12.40 5.55 13.93
CA ARG A 82 -13.83 5.23 14.02
C ARG A 82 -13.94 3.81 14.53
N THR A 83 -13.61 3.55 15.79
CA THR A 83 -13.72 2.19 16.33
C THR A 83 -15.20 1.79 16.34
N PRO A 84 -15.65 0.82 15.51
CA PRO A 84 -17.00 0.31 15.62
C PRO A 84 -17.10 -0.44 16.95
N ALA A 85 -18.26 -0.38 17.61
CA ALA A 85 -18.55 -1.22 18.77
C ALA A 85 -18.20 -2.69 18.41
N PRO A 86 -17.65 -3.48 19.35
CA PRO A 86 -17.21 -4.85 19.07
C PRO A 86 -18.34 -5.62 18.40
N ALA A 87 -18.10 -6.05 17.16
CA ALA A 87 -19.05 -6.87 16.43
C ALA A 87 -19.22 -8.18 17.19
N THR A 88 -20.44 -8.42 17.67
CA THR A 88 -20.84 -9.72 18.22
C THR A 88 -20.45 -10.80 17.21
N PRO A 89 -19.78 -11.89 17.63
CA PRO A 89 -19.43 -12.97 16.71
C PRO A 89 -20.69 -13.44 16.00
N ALA A 90 -20.70 -13.38 14.67
CA ALA A 90 -21.75 -14.02 13.89
C ALA A 90 -21.65 -15.54 14.18
N PRO A 91 -22.75 -16.20 14.58
CA PRO A 91 -22.73 -17.62 14.85
C PRO A 91 -22.69 -18.36 13.52
N ASN A 92 -21.49 -18.62 13.00
CA ASN A 92 -21.31 -19.65 12.00
C ASN A 92 -21.00 -20.98 12.69
N GLU A 93 -22.03 -21.52 13.35
CA GLU A 93 -22.31 -22.97 13.30
C GLU A 93 -23.13 -23.17 12.01
N ARG A 94 -23.00 -24.17 11.14
CA ARG A 94 -22.61 -25.60 11.21
C ARG A 94 -22.87 -26.19 9.80
N PRO A 95 -22.66 -27.49 9.48
CA PRO A 95 -21.78 -28.52 10.02
C PRO A 95 -20.68 -28.98 9.04
#